data_AF-A0A5B8VW00-F1
#
_entry.id   AF-A0A5B8VW00-F1
#
_cell.length_a   1.000
_cell.length_b   1.000
_cell.length_c   1.000
_cell.angle_alpha   90.00
_cell.angle_beta   90.00
_cell.angle_gamma   90.00
#
_symmetry.space_group_name_H-M   'P 1'
#
loop_
_entity.id
_entity.type
_entity.pdbx_description
1 polymer ?
#
loop_
_entity_poly.entity_id
_entity_poly.type
_entity_poly.pdbx_seq_one_letter_code
_entity_poly.pdbx_strand_id
1 'polypeptide(L)'
;MSNITIDNGKGTAILHYTVPADPNLYYVKAVYETKKGVQRVVKASYYENQLILDGFADTLEHTVEIFSVNRAEKPLSLLKSR
;
A
#
# COMPACT_ATOMS: atom_id res chain seq x y z
N MET A 1 1.56 11.54 2.02
CA MET A 1 2.59 10.49 1.87
C MET A 1 3.45 10.86 0.67
N SER A 2 4.75 10.55 0.69
CA SER A 2 5.68 10.86 -0.40
C SER A 2 6.76 9.78 -0.52
N ASN A 3 7.65 9.90 -1.52
CA ASN A 3 8.80 9.01 -1.76
C ASN A 3 8.41 7.53 -1.84
N ILE A 4 7.41 7.22 -2.65
CA ILE A 4 6.95 5.83 -2.81
C ILE A 4 7.92 5.10 -3.74
N THR A 5 8.47 4.00 -3.26
CA THR A 5 9.27 3.08 -4.06
C THR A 5 8.77 1.66 -3.87
N ILE A 6 8.93 0.84 -4.92
CA ILE A 6 8.50 -0.55 -4.92
C ILE A 6 9.73 -1.41 -5.22
N ASP A 7 10.04 -2.34 -4.32
CA ASP A 7 11.01 -3.41 -4.53
C ASP A 7 10.28 -4.70 -4.87
N ASN A 8 10.52 -5.23 -6.07
CA ASN A 8 9.84 -6.42 -6.58
C ASN A 8 10.65 -7.68 -6.25
N GLY A 9 10.06 -8.54 -5.43
CA GLY A 9 10.58 -9.85 -5.07
C GLY A 9 9.85 -11.01 -5.76
N LYS A 10 10.22 -12.24 -5.42
CA LYS A 10 9.58 -13.45 -5.98
C LYS A 10 8.18 -13.63 -5.40
N GLY A 11 7.15 -13.19 -6.13
CA GLY A 11 5.76 -13.33 -5.70
C GLY A 11 5.27 -12.24 -4.74
N THR A 12 6.14 -11.27 -4.44
CA THR A 12 5.92 -10.22 -3.45
C THR A 12 6.44 -8.89 -3.97
N ALA A 13 5.87 -7.79 -3.51
CA ALA A 13 6.40 -6.46 -3.69
C ALA A 13 6.47 -5.75 -2.34
N ILE A 14 7.58 -5.11 -2.03
CA ILE A 14 7.74 -4.31 -0.81
C ILE A 14 7.61 -2.85 -1.21
N LEU A 15 6.58 -2.21 -0.68
CA LEU A 15 6.29 -0.81 -0.92
C LEU A 15 6.83 0.02 0.24
N HIS A 16 7.81 0.87 -0.05
CA HIS A 16 8.37 1.82 0.92
C HIS A 16 7.79 3.22 0.69
N TYR A 17 7.60 3.97 1.77
CA TYR A 17 7.03 5.32 1.70
C TYR A 17 7.45 6.19 2.89
N THR A 18 7.39 7.50 2.70
CA THR A 18 7.46 8.46 3.81
C THR A 18 6.08 8.62 4.46
N VAL A 19 5.98 8.26 5.73
CA VAL A 19 4.78 8.43 6.55
C VAL A 19 4.38 9.91 6.60
N PRO A 20 3.13 10.28 6.28
CA PRO A 20 2.66 11.65 6.44
C PRO A 20 2.79 12.13 7.89
N ALA A 21 3.29 13.35 8.09
CA ALA A 21 3.29 14.02 9.39
C ALA A 21 1.90 14.59 9.74
N ASP A 22 0.88 13.71 9.79
CA ASP A 22 -0.47 14.05 10.21
C ASP A 22 -0.78 13.42 11.57
N PRO A 23 -1.06 14.21 12.62
CA PRO A 23 -1.38 13.67 13.96
C PRO A 23 -2.65 12.79 13.98
N ASN A 24 -3.51 12.90 12.97
CA ASN A 24 -4.72 12.10 12.83
C ASN A 24 -4.50 10.81 12.04
N LEU A 25 -3.31 10.59 11.46
CA LEU A 25 -3.00 9.36 10.76
C LEU A 25 -3.14 8.17 11.69
N TYR A 26 -3.87 7.15 11.23
CA TYR A 26 -4.05 5.91 11.96
C TYR A 26 -3.27 4.77 11.33
N TYR A 27 -3.49 4.54 10.04
CA TYR A 27 -2.76 3.56 9.26
C TYR A 27 -2.67 3.96 7.80
N VAL A 28 -1.76 3.31 7.09
CA VAL A 28 -1.71 3.29 5.64
C VAL A 28 -2.25 1.95 5.17
N LYS A 29 -3.09 1.93 4.14
CA LYS A 29 -3.49 0.69 3.48
C LYS A 29 -3.10 0.69 2.01
N ALA A 30 -2.69 -0.46 1.51
CA ALA A 30 -2.61 -0.75 0.09
C ALA A 30 -3.77 -1.66 -0.30
N VAL A 31 -4.36 -1.37 -1.45
CA VAL A 31 -5.42 -2.16 -2.09
C VAL A 31 -4.90 -2.55 -3.46
N TYR A 32 -4.89 -3.83 -3.76
CA TYR A 32 -4.38 -4.36 -5.02
C TYR A 32 -5.14 -5.62 -5.40
N GLU A 33 -5.07 -6.00 -6.66
CA GLU A 33 -5.68 -7.20 -7.19
C GLU A 33 -4.60 -8.23 -7.48
N THR A 34 -4.87 -9.49 -7.18
CA THR A 34 -4.01 -10.62 -7.58
C THR A 34 -4.54 -11.24 -8.86
N LYS A 35 -3.73 -12.06 -9.55
CA LYS A 35 -4.08 -12.76 -10.81
C LYS A 35 -5.48 -13.40 -10.87
N LYS A 36 -6.04 -13.81 -9.73
CA LYS A 36 -7.34 -14.47 -9.63
C LYS A 36 -8.53 -13.49 -9.54
N GLY A 37 -8.29 -12.20 -9.72
CA GLY A 37 -9.27 -11.15 -9.51
C GLY A 37 -9.59 -10.90 -8.03
N VAL A 38 -8.75 -11.43 -7.14
CA VAL A 38 -8.97 -11.32 -5.69
C VAL A 38 -8.33 -10.04 -5.22
N GLN A 39 -9.18 -9.11 -4.77
CA GLN A 39 -8.76 -7.90 -4.10
C GLN A 39 -8.15 -8.23 -2.75
N ARG A 40 -6.96 -7.69 -2.49
CA ARG A 40 -6.25 -7.77 -1.21
C ARG A 40 -6.11 -6.38 -0.62
N VAL A 41 -6.13 -6.35 0.71
CA VAL A 41 -5.91 -5.15 1.51
C VAL A 41 -4.85 -5.47 2.54
N VAL A 42 -3.75 -4.71 2.51
CA VAL A 42 -2.69 -4.78 3.51
C VAL A 42 -2.66 -3.45 4.24
N LYS A 43 -2.52 -3.49 5.56
CA LYS A 43 -2.46 -2.30 6.41
C LYS A 43 -1.12 -2.27 7.14
N ALA A 44 -0.61 -1.06 7.32
CA ALA A 44 0.57 -0.76 8.10
C ALA A 44 0.18 0.34 9.09
N SER A 45 0.44 0.14 10.38
CA SER A 45 0.21 1.15 11.42
C SER A 45 1.03 2.40 11.14
N TYR A 46 0.67 3.54 11.72
CA TYR A 46 1.39 4.80 11.48
C TYR A 46 2.90 4.74 11.79
N TYR A 47 3.34 3.81 12.64
CA TYR A 47 4.76 3.59 12.97
C TYR A 47 5.57 2.89 11.87
N GLU A 48 4.89 2.27 10.91
CA GLU A 48 5.50 1.51 9.83
C GLU A 48 5.57 2.38 8.57
N ASN A 49 6.66 2.22 7.81
CA ASN A 49 6.91 2.94 6.57
C ASN A 49 6.97 2.01 5.35
N GLN A 50 6.52 0.77 5.53
CA GLN A 50 6.52 -0.25 4.49
C GLN A 50 5.25 -1.08 4.49
N LEU A 51 4.89 -1.62 3.32
CA LEU A 51 3.80 -2.57 3.12
C LEU A 51 4.33 -3.74 2.29
N ILE A 52 4.15 -4.96 2.81
CA ILE A 52 4.50 -6.19 2.08
C ILE A 52 3.24 -6.64 1.34
N LEU A 53 3.30 -6.60 0.02
CA LEU A 53 2.23 -7.01 -0.87
C LEU A 53 2.61 -8.39 -1.43
N ASP A 54 1.74 -9.38 -1.26
CA ASP A 54 1.97 -10.75 -1.69
C ASP A 54 0.93 -11.24 -2.71
N GLY A 55 1.23 -12.35 -3.38
CA GLY A 55 0.29 -12.98 -4.32
C GLY A 55 0.49 -12.56 -5.77
N PHE A 56 1.60 -11.90 -6.09
CA PHE A 56 2.02 -11.60 -7.46
C PHE A 56 2.75 -12.78 -8.09
N ALA A 57 2.06 -13.92 -8.23
CA ALA A 57 2.62 -15.14 -8.83
C ALA A 57 2.72 -15.07 -10.37
N ASP A 58 3.02 -13.89 -10.91
CA ASP A 58 3.16 -13.60 -12.33
C ASP A 58 4.08 -12.39 -12.56
N THR A 59 4.31 -12.05 -13.82
CA THR A 59 5.14 -10.93 -14.25
C THR A 59 4.29 -9.81 -14.89
N LEU A 60 2.99 -9.78 -14.61
CA LEU A 60 2.07 -8.77 -15.16
C LEU A 60 2.19 -7.48 -14.35
N GLU A 61 1.82 -6.37 -14.99
CA GLU A 61 1.65 -5.09 -14.29
C GLU A 61 0.42 -5.16 -13.39
N HIS A 62 0.57 -4.72 -12.14
CA HIS A 62 -0.51 -4.66 -11.16
C HIS A 62 -0.63 -3.22 -10.65
N THR A 63 -1.84 -2.69 -10.63
CA THR A 63 -2.07 -1.37 -10.02
C THR A 63 -2.28 -1.53 -8.51
N VAL A 64 -1.53 -0.77 -7.73
CA VAL A 64 -1.67 -0.68 -6.28
C VAL A 64 -2.22 0.69 -5.91
N GLU A 65 -3.33 0.71 -5.17
CA GLU A 65 -3.93 1.92 -4.63
C GLU A 65 -3.59 2.07 -3.15
N ILE A 66 -2.99 3.20 -2.78
CA ILE A 66 -2.44 3.44 -1.45
C ILE A 66 -3.24 4.56 -0.79
N PHE A 67 -3.66 4.34 0.45
CA PHE A 67 -4.47 5.26 1.20
C PHE A 67 -3.84 5.55 2.56
N SER A 68 -3.72 6.82 2.90
CA SER A 68 -3.56 7.24 4.30
C SER A 68 -4.95 7.33 4.93
N VAL A 69 -5.16 6.70 6.08
CA VAL A 69 -6.47 6.65 6.74
C VAL A 69 -6.36 7.24 8.13
N ASN A 70 -7.30 8.11 8.49
CA ASN A 70 -7.32 8.75 9.81
C ASN A 70 -8.05 7.89 10.85
N ARG A 71 -8.02 8.33 12.11
CA ARG A 71 -8.69 7.64 13.24
C ARG A 71 -10.22 7.56 13.13
N ALA A 72 -10.84 8.37 12.26
CA ALA A 72 -12.27 8.32 11.96
C ALA A 72 -12.58 7.44 10.72
N GLU A 73 -11.63 6.60 10.31
CA GLU A 73 -11.70 5.70 9.14
C GLU A 73 -11.94 6.39 7.79
N LYS A 74 -11.68 7.71 7.71
CA LYS A 74 -11.77 8.44 6.45
C LYS A 74 -10.43 8.40 5.70
N PRO A 75 -10.44 8.16 4.38
CA PRO A 75 -9.25 8.30 3.56
C PRO A 75 -8.84 9.77 3.51
N LEU A 76 -7.58 10.02 3.88
CA LEU A 76 -6.94 11.33 3.86
C LEU A 76 -6.36 11.65 2.48
N SER A 77 -5.85 10.63 1.77
CA SER A 77 -5.25 10.76 0.43
C SER A 77 -5.23 9.42 -0.31
N LEU A 78 -5.24 9.47 -1.65
CA LEU A 78 -5.07 8.31 -2.55
C LEU A 78 -3.84 8.50 -3.45
N LEU A 79 -3.04 7.46 -3.62
CA LEU A 79 -2.02 7.37 -4.67
C LEU A 79 -2.21 6.06 -5.46
N LYS A 80 -2.03 6.13 -6.79
CA LYS A 80 -1.99 4.94 -7.65
C LYS A 80 -0.56 4.71 -8.11
N SER A 81 -0.03 3.51 -7.85
CA SER A 81 1.24 3.05 -8.42
C SER A 81 0.96 1.93 -9.41
N ARG A 82 1.71 1.91 -10.51
CA ARG A 82 1.76 0.81 -11.48
C ARG A 82 3.09 0.07 -11.33
#